data_AF-A0A662JAJ7-F1
#
_entry.id   AF-A0A662JAJ7-F1
#
_cell.length_a   1.000
_cell.length_b   1.000
_cell.length_c   1.000
_cell.angle_alpha   90.00
_cell.angle_beta   90.00
_cell.angle_gamma   90.00
#
_symmetry.space_group_name_H-M   'P 1'
#
loop_
_entity.id
_entity.type
_entity.pdbx_description
1 polymer ?
#
loop_
_entity_poly.entity_id
_entity_poly.type
_entity_poly.pdbx_seq_one_letter_code
_entity_poly.pdbx_strand_id
1 'polypeptide(L)' 'MALLIELRKDECINVEGPAIMEIVRGEGEIFGAPVREGDKISVPPAKAIPYYAHSTSKIRIEGGKI' A
#
# COMPACT_ATOMS: atom_id res chain seq x y z
N MET A 1 1.69 0.14 16.03
CA MET A 1 0.30 -0.22 15.67
C MET A 1 0.25 -0.41 14.17
N ALA A 2 -0.44 -1.46 13.71
CA ALA A 2 -0.68 -1.70 12.28
C ALA A 2 -2.07 -1.16 11.92
N LEU A 3 -2.16 -0.40 10.84
CA LEU A 3 -3.42 0.05 10.25
C LEU A 3 -3.78 -0.86 9.09
N LEU A 4 -5.06 -1.25 9.01
CA LEU A 4 -5.58 -2.13 7.97
C LEU A 4 -6.60 -1.34 7.16
N ILE A 5 -6.34 -1.17 5.86
CA ILE A 5 -7.18 -0.42 4.94
C ILE A 5 -7.77 -1.37 3.91
N GLU A 6 -9.03 -1.16 3.58
CA GLU A 6 -9.68 -1.76 2.42
C GLU A 6 -9.89 -0.67 1.36
N LEU A 7 -9.41 -0.95 0.15
CA LEU A 7 -9.57 -0.10 -1.02
C LEU A 7 -10.43 -0.81 -2.04
N ARG A 8 -11.36 -0.09 -2.64
CA ARG A 8 -12.11 -0.53 -3.81
C ARG A 8 -11.24 -0.39 -5.05
N LYS A 9 -11.65 -1.08 -6.11
CA LYS A 9 -11.05 -0.89 -7.42
C LYS A 9 -11.05 0.60 -7.81
N ASP A 10 -9.95 1.04 -8.40
CA ASP A 10 -9.66 2.40 -8.86
C ASP A 10 -9.48 3.44 -7.72
N GLU A 11 -9.48 3.02 -6.45
CA GLU A 11 -9.06 3.87 -5.33
C GLU A 11 -7.53 3.91 -5.19
N CYS A 12 -7.05 4.98 -4.55
CA CYS A 12 -5.64 5.22 -4.33
C CYS A 12 -5.38 5.72 -2.90
N ILE A 13 -4.26 5.29 -2.32
CA ILE A 13 -3.72 5.86 -1.08
C ILE A 13 -2.27 6.27 -1.27
N ASN A 14 -1.83 7.27 -0.53
CA ASN A 14 -0.42 7.61 -0.40
C ASN A 14 0.06 7.14 0.96
N VAL A 15 1.15 6.38 1.00
CA VAL A 15 1.76 5.94 2.26
C VAL A 15 3.07 6.70 2.45
N GLU A 16 3.13 7.51 3.50
CA GLU A 16 4.33 8.24 3.91
C GLU A 16 5.15 7.44 4.91
N GLY A 17 6.46 7.34 4.67
CA GLY A 17 7.39 6.61 5.52
C GLY A 17 7.86 7.41 6.74
N PRO A 18 8.47 6.73 7.74
CA PRO A 18 8.89 5.33 7.72
C PRO A 18 7.71 4.35 7.90
N ALA A 19 7.51 3.46 6.92
CA ALA A 19 6.41 2.50 6.94
C ALA A 19 6.78 1.18 6.25
N ILE A 20 6.11 0.09 6.63
CA ILE A 20 6.06 -1.15 5.85
C ILE A 20 4.63 -1.36 5.39
N MET A 21 4.44 -1.48 4.07
CA MET A 21 3.15 -1.77 3.44
C MET A 21 3.13 -3.21 2.96
N GLU A 22 2.11 -3.97 3.31
CA GLU A 22 1.89 -5.35 2.87
C GLU A 22 0.55 -5.47 2.15
N ILE A 23 0.56 -6.02 0.94
CA ILE A 23 -0.67 -6.34 0.21
C ILE A 23 -1.20 -7.67 0.76
N VAL A 24 -2.17 -7.58 1.67
CA VAL A 24 -2.78 -8.75 2.32
C VAL A 24 -3.73 -9.48 1.37
N ARG A 25 -4.34 -8.75 0.44
CA ARG A 25 -5.22 -9.29 -0.61
C ARG A 25 -5.32 -8.30 -1.75
N GLY A 26 -5.48 -8.81 -2.97
CA GLY A 26 -5.76 -8.00 -4.16
C GLY A 26 -4.51 -7.74 -5.00
N GLU A 27 -4.67 -6.84 -5.95
CA GLU A 27 -3.65 -6.46 -6.93
C GLU A 27 -3.76 -4.98 -7.27
N GLY A 28 -2.62 -4.39 -7.59
CA GLY A 28 -2.52 -2.97 -7.89
C GLY A 28 -1.15 -2.62 -8.43
N GLU A 29 -0.80 -1.35 -8.34
CA GLU A 29 0.50 -0.86 -8.76
C GLU A 29 1.03 0.26 -7.86
N ILE A 30 2.35 0.41 -7.87
CA ILE A 30 3.09 1.49 -7.21
C ILE A 30 4.01 2.10 -8.26
N PHE A 31 3.82 3.38 -8.59
CA PHE A 31 4.54 4.06 -9.68
C PHE A 31 4.55 3.26 -11.01
N GLY A 32 3.43 2.61 -11.34
CA GLY A 32 3.28 1.77 -12.54
C GLY A 32 3.95 0.39 -12.45
N ALA A 33 4.61 0.05 -11.34
CA ALA A 33 5.12 -1.29 -11.10
C ALA A 33 4.03 -2.17 -10.44
N PRO A 34 3.72 -3.35 -10.99
CA PRO A 34 2.66 -4.19 -10.45
C PRO A 34 3.04 -4.75 -9.08
N VAL A 35 2.07 -4.80 -8.18
CA VAL A 35 2.15 -5.43 -6.86
C VAL A 35 0.93 -6.30 -6.60
N ARG A 36 1.14 -7.39 -5.87
CA ARG A 36 0.14 -8.44 -5.62
C ARG A 36 0.17 -8.93 -4.19
N GLU A 37 -0.82 -9.72 -3.84
CA GLU A 37 -0.92 -10.39 -2.56
C GLU A 37 0.40 -11.05 -2.12
N GLY A 38 0.81 -10.75 -0.89
CA GLY A 38 2.06 -11.19 -0.28
C GLY A 38 3.24 -10.23 -0.46
N ASP A 39 3.17 -9.26 -1.38
CA ASP A 39 4.23 -8.29 -1.56
C ASP A 39 4.35 -7.35 -0.35
N LYS A 40 5.60 -7.10 0.06
CA LYS A 40 5.96 -6.17 1.13
C LYS A 40 6.85 -5.07 0.59
N ILE A 41 6.45 -3.83 0.84
CA ILE A 41 7.09 -2.63 0.33
C ILE A 41 7.53 -1.79 1.52
N SER A 42 8.83 -1.47 1.57
CA SER A 42 9.39 -0.55 2.55
C SER A 42 9.32 0.88 2.03
N VAL A 43 8.77 1.77 2.85
CA VAL A 43 8.70 3.21 2.59
C VAL A 43 9.70 3.91 3.51
N PRO A 44 10.83 4.42 2.99
CA PRO A 44 11.82 5.10 3.81
C PRO A 44 11.32 6.42 4.41
N PRO A 45 11.98 6.96 5.45
CA PRO A 45 11.69 8.29 5.98
C PRO A 45 11.71 9.37 4.88
N ALA A 46 10.82 10.36 4.99
CA ALA A 46 10.68 11.47 4.04
C ALA A 46 10.41 11.04 2.58
N LYS A 47 9.87 9.83 2.39
CA LYS A 47 9.35 9.34 1.11
C LYS A 47 7.87 9.00 1.24
N ALA A 48 7.15 9.11 0.13
CA ALA A 48 5.78 8.69 0.00
C ALA A 48 5.64 7.82 -1.24
N ILE A 49 4.84 6.77 -1.16
CA ILE A 49 4.51 5.92 -2.32
C ILE A 49 2.99 5.90 -2.53
N PRO A 50 2.51 6.02 -3.78
CA PRO A 50 1.12 5.78 -4.10
C PRO A 50 0.87 4.29 -4.32
N TYR A 51 -0.22 3.77 -3.78
CA TYR A 51 -0.78 2.49 -4.17
C TYR A 51 -2.08 2.71 -4.92
N TYR A 52 -2.15 2.24 -6.16
CA TYR A 52 -3.34 2.26 -7.01
C TYR A 52 -3.98 0.87 -7.05
N ALA A 53 -5.23 0.75 -6.61
CA ALA A 53 -5.93 -0.53 -6.53
C ALA A 53 -6.54 -0.92 -7.89
N HIS A 54 -6.14 -2.07 -8.46
CA HIS A 54 -6.76 -2.62 -9.68
C HIS A 54 -7.94 -3.57 -9.38
N SER A 55 -8.03 -4.03 -8.13
CA SER A 55 -9.13 -4.81 -7.58
C SER A 55 -9.41 -4.40 -6.13
N THR A 56 -10.49 -4.91 -5.54
CA THR A 56 -10.72 -4.73 -4.10
C THR A 56 -9.53 -5.29 -3.32
N SER A 57 -8.81 -4.41 -2.64
CA SER A 57 -7.52 -4.70 -2.05
C SER A 57 -7.53 -4.44 -0.56
N LYS A 58 -6.77 -5.25 0.17
CA LYS A 58 -6.59 -5.11 1.62
C LYS A 58 -5.12 -4.91 1.90
N ILE A 59 -4.81 -3.81 2.55
CA ILE A 59 -3.42 -3.38 2.79
C ILE A 59 -3.20 -3.22 4.28
N ARG A 60 -2.13 -3.85 4.77
CA ARG A 60 -1.63 -3.64 6.13
C ARG A 60 -0.47 -2.65 6.07
N ILE A 61 -0.51 -1.61 6.89
CA ILE A 61 0.53 -0.60 6.99
C ILE A 61 1.02 -0.54 8.43
N GLU A 62 2.32 -0.74 8.63
CA GLU A 62 2.99 -0.63 9.92
C GLU A 62 3.86 0.62 9.96
N GLY A 63 3.57 1.53 10.90
CA GLY A 63 4.21 2.84 10.97
C GLY A 63 3.58 3.86 10.03
N GLY A 64 4.36 4.88 9.66
CA GLY A 64 4.00 5.87 8.64
C GLY A 64 2.76 6.73 8.92
N LYS A 65 2.31 7.39 7.85
CA LYS A 65 1.05 8.11 7.73
C LYS A 65 0.41 7.80 6.38
N ILE A 66 -0.89 8.03 6.26
CA ILE A 66 -1.70 7.68 5.09
C ILE A 66 -2.65 8.85 4.79
#